data_AF-A0A5A7R2Z5-F1
#
_entry.id   AF-A0A5A7R2Z5-F1
#
_cell.length_a   1.000
_cell.length_b   1.000
_cell.length_c   1.000
_cell.angle_alpha   90.00
_cell.angle_beta   90.00
_cell.angle_gamma   90.00
#
_symmetry.space_group_name_H-M   'P 1'
#
loop_
_entity.id
_entity.type
_entity.pdbx_description
1 polymer ?
#
loop_
_entity_poly.entity_id
_entity_poly.type
_entity_poly.pdbx_seq_one_letter_code
_entity_poly.pdbx_strand_id
1 'polypeptide(L)'
;MDKLIPFIPGLENIMRRRDLPNICRLDPESTHMQYYLDQTSKMGRASALILNTFEELEAPIIYHLHSIFPSIYAIGPLHIVPRPIGPDTSHNSSSLFQMDQSCMGWLDSQRPKSVLYVSFGSVVVLTNDQFTEFWHGLVDSGKPFLWAIRPNLIADDNNGPNITTLDELKAATPVRGLIVGWAPQEDVLAHDAVGGFLTHSGWNSTLECMAAGKPMICWPMITDQQVNSRCVSHMWKVGLDMKDVCERSMVEKMVRDLMEGGREELLRSTEEIARLARESVREGGSSHRNLGKLIEDIKIAEFISNYPTRERWDDRRLAALGGAALRGLKMFMTYVAVVAIMATDFVFLLAAAGGHAAGSFVAGLYEYHIELAVGSMGYNGGYFRL
;
A
#
# COMPACT_ATOMS: atom_id res chain seq x y z
N MET A 1 11.58 -15.11 -18.62
CA MET A 1 10.91 -14.29 -17.59
C MET A 1 9.58 -13.71 -18.06
N ASP A 2 9.39 -13.42 -19.35
CA ASP A 2 8.14 -12.82 -19.88
C ASP A 2 7.00 -13.82 -20.22
N LYS A 3 7.08 -15.08 -19.77
CA LYS A 3 6.00 -16.06 -19.99
C LYS A 3 4.79 -15.71 -19.13
N LEU A 4 3.61 -15.62 -19.75
CA LEU A 4 2.32 -15.43 -19.07
C LEU A 4 1.98 -16.62 -18.16
N ILE A 5 1.28 -16.32 -17.07
CA ILE A 5 0.78 -17.29 -16.11
C ILE A 5 -0.74 -17.40 -16.31
N PRO A 6 -1.25 -18.55 -16.78
CA PRO A 6 -2.66 -18.67 -17.16
C PRO A 6 -3.59 -19.05 -16.00
N PHE A 7 -3.07 -19.26 -14.79
CA PHE A 7 -3.80 -19.96 -13.72
C PHE A 7 -3.84 -19.22 -12.37
N ILE A 8 -3.53 -17.93 -12.31
CA ILE A 8 -3.75 -17.14 -11.08
C ILE A 8 -5.19 -16.64 -11.10
N PRO A 9 -6.07 -17.08 -10.18
CA PRO A 9 -7.47 -16.71 -10.19
C PRO A 9 -7.66 -15.18 -10.14
N GLY A 10 -8.44 -14.62 -11.06
CA GLY A 10 -8.67 -13.18 -11.20
C GLY A 10 -7.54 -12.41 -11.89
N LEU A 11 -6.42 -13.07 -12.21
CA LEU A 11 -5.24 -12.50 -12.87
C LEU A 11 -4.77 -13.38 -14.06
N GLU A 12 -5.65 -14.22 -14.58
CA GLU A 12 -5.33 -15.18 -15.63
C GLU A 12 -4.83 -14.46 -16.88
N ASN A 13 -3.67 -14.89 -17.38
CA ASN A 13 -3.04 -14.32 -18.58
C ASN A 13 -2.70 -12.81 -18.48
N ILE A 14 -2.79 -12.22 -17.30
CA ILE A 14 -2.33 -10.84 -17.04
C ILE A 14 -0.88 -10.87 -16.58
N MET A 15 -0.58 -11.69 -15.58
CA MET A 15 0.74 -11.76 -14.94
C MET A 15 1.73 -12.58 -15.76
N ARG A 16 2.97 -12.09 -15.88
CA ARG A 16 4.14 -12.87 -16.33
C ARG A 16 4.90 -13.39 -15.11
N ARG A 17 5.78 -14.38 -15.31
CA ARG A 17 6.69 -14.85 -14.26
C ARG A 17 7.51 -13.73 -13.61
N ARG A 18 7.87 -12.71 -14.37
CA ARG A 18 8.59 -11.53 -13.85
C ARG A 18 7.72 -10.56 -13.06
N ASP A 19 6.40 -10.59 -13.25
CA ASP A 19 5.50 -9.67 -12.57
C ASP A 19 5.16 -10.19 -11.16
N LEU A 20 5.45 -11.47 -10.87
CA LEU A 20 5.31 -12.02 -9.53
C LEU A 20 6.21 -11.28 -8.52
N PRO A 21 5.80 -11.25 -7.23
CA PRO A 21 6.61 -10.65 -6.17
C PRO A 21 8.05 -11.13 -6.22
N ASN A 22 8.99 -10.24 -5.93
CA ASN A 22 10.42 -10.56 -6.01
C ASN A 22 10.81 -11.78 -5.14
N ILE A 23 10.07 -12.03 -4.05
CA ILE A 23 10.21 -13.21 -3.18
C ILE A 23 10.03 -14.54 -3.93
N CYS A 24 9.22 -14.58 -5.00
CA CYS A 24 9.00 -15.77 -5.82
C CYS A 24 10.22 -16.13 -6.69
N ARG A 25 11.26 -15.29 -6.67
CA ARG A 25 12.54 -15.50 -7.37
C ARG A 25 13.64 -15.96 -6.42
N LEU A 26 13.36 -16.05 -5.12
CA LEU A 26 14.30 -16.57 -4.13
C LEU A 26 14.46 -18.07 -4.31
N ASP A 27 15.58 -18.59 -3.79
CA ASP A 27 15.77 -20.03 -3.63
C ASP A 27 14.64 -20.59 -2.75
N PRO A 28 13.90 -21.63 -3.22
CA PRO A 28 12.88 -22.30 -2.42
C PRO A 28 13.36 -22.76 -1.04
N GLU A 29 14.64 -23.09 -0.90
CA GLU A 29 15.23 -23.56 0.37
C GLU A 29 15.75 -22.41 1.24
N SER A 30 15.68 -21.16 0.77
CA SER A 30 16.10 -20.01 1.58
C SER A 30 15.17 -19.78 2.78
N THR A 31 15.75 -19.39 3.92
CA THR A 31 15.01 -19.05 5.14
C THR A 31 13.92 -17.99 4.89
N HIS A 32 14.21 -17.02 4.02
CA HIS A 32 13.24 -15.98 3.65
C HIS A 32 12.03 -16.58 2.92
N MET A 33 12.25 -17.44 1.92
CA MET A 33 11.14 -18.07 1.19
C MET A 33 10.32 -19.00 2.11
N GLN A 34 10.98 -19.79 2.95
CA GLN A 34 10.32 -20.65 3.93
C GLN A 34 9.46 -19.85 4.92
N TYR A 35 9.94 -18.68 5.37
CA TYR A 35 9.15 -17.77 6.19
C TYR A 35 7.88 -17.30 5.46
N TYR A 36 7.98 -16.85 4.21
CA TYR A 36 6.79 -16.44 3.44
C TYR A 36 5.80 -17.57 3.22
N LEU A 37 6.27 -18.79 2.91
CA LEU A 37 5.43 -19.97 2.76
C LEU A 37 4.69 -20.31 4.06
N ASP A 38 5.40 -20.31 5.19
CA ASP A 38 4.83 -20.53 6.51
C ASP A 38 3.76 -19.48 6.86
N GLN A 39 4.08 -18.19 6.71
CA GLN A 39 3.13 -17.11 6.97
C GLN A 39 1.89 -17.21 6.06
N THR A 40 2.09 -17.44 4.77
CA THR A 40 0.98 -17.59 3.80
C THR A 40 0.09 -18.79 4.15
N SER A 41 0.69 -19.93 4.54
CA SER A 41 -0.07 -21.12 4.95
C SER A 41 -0.92 -20.88 6.21
N LYS A 42 -0.46 -20.01 7.11
CA LYS A 42 -1.16 -19.64 8.34
C LYS A 42 -2.29 -18.63 8.10
N MET A 43 -2.26 -17.86 7.01
CA MET A 43 -3.30 -16.86 6.70
C MET A 43 -4.70 -17.49 6.63
N GLY A 44 -4.83 -18.72 6.13
CA GLY A 44 -6.12 -19.42 6.07
C GLY A 44 -6.77 -19.70 7.43
N ARG A 45 -6.06 -19.44 8.55
CA ARG A 45 -6.62 -19.51 9.91
C ARG A 45 -7.29 -18.20 10.35
N ALA A 46 -7.12 -17.12 9.60
CA ALA A 46 -7.73 -15.84 9.91
C ALA A 46 -9.25 -15.93 9.79
N SER A 47 -9.95 -15.41 10.80
CA SER A 47 -11.42 -15.33 10.77
C SER A 47 -11.91 -14.34 9.70
N ALA A 48 -11.08 -13.35 9.39
CA ALA A 48 -11.35 -12.36 8.36
C ALA A 48 -10.06 -11.73 7.81
N LEU A 49 -10.16 -11.20 6.60
CA LEU A 49 -9.13 -10.41 5.94
C LEU A 49 -9.59 -8.95 5.81
N ILE A 50 -8.76 -8.00 6.26
CA ILE A 50 -9.00 -6.56 6.06
C ILE A 50 -8.05 -6.06 4.98
N LEU A 51 -8.61 -5.48 3.93
CA LEU A 51 -7.86 -5.01 2.77
C LEU A 51 -8.03 -3.51 2.60
N ASN A 52 -6.91 -2.80 2.47
CA ASN A 52 -6.89 -1.42 1.97
C ASN A 52 -7.06 -1.46 0.45
N THR A 53 -8.27 -1.76 -0.01
CA THR A 53 -8.69 -1.75 -1.42
C THR A 53 -10.20 -1.51 -1.46
N PHE A 54 -10.79 -1.36 -2.64
CA PHE A 54 -12.24 -1.27 -2.80
C PHE A 54 -12.74 -2.31 -3.82
N GLU A 55 -13.98 -2.76 -3.62
CA GLU A 55 -14.58 -3.86 -4.40
C GLU A 55 -14.46 -3.63 -5.91
N GLU A 56 -14.77 -2.41 -6.36
CA GLU A 56 -14.80 -2.07 -7.78
C GLU A 56 -13.42 -2.12 -8.45
N LEU A 57 -12.32 -2.02 -7.68
CA LEU A 57 -10.95 -2.11 -8.21
C LEU A 57 -10.51 -3.56 -8.47
N GLU A 58 -10.91 -4.48 -7.59
CA GLU A 58 -10.34 -5.84 -7.50
C GLU A 58 -11.42 -6.94 -7.41
N ALA A 59 -12.65 -6.66 -7.84
CA ALA A 59 -13.79 -7.58 -7.72
C ALA A 59 -13.50 -9.04 -8.14
N PRO A 60 -12.81 -9.33 -9.26
CA PRO A 60 -12.47 -10.71 -9.62
C PRO A 60 -11.55 -11.38 -8.60
N ILE A 61 -10.57 -10.65 -8.06
CA ILE A 61 -9.61 -11.15 -7.07
C ILE A 61 -10.34 -11.40 -5.74
N ILE A 62 -11.12 -10.42 -5.27
CA ILE A 62 -11.89 -10.52 -4.02
C ILE A 62 -12.87 -11.69 -4.08
N TYR A 63 -13.56 -11.87 -5.20
CA TYR A 63 -14.44 -13.02 -5.43
C TYR A 63 -13.73 -14.36 -5.21
N HIS A 64 -12.51 -14.52 -5.75
CA HIS A 64 -11.74 -15.74 -5.54
C HIS A 64 -11.22 -15.89 -4.11
N LEU A 65 -10.86 -14.80 -3.44
CA LEU A 65 -10.42 -14.84 -2.05
C LEU A 65 -11.51 -15.33 -1.10
N HIS A 66 -12.79 -15.14 -1.41
CA HIS A 66 -13.90 -15.71 -0.62
C HIS A 66 -13.92 -17.25 -0.58
N SER A 67 -13.23 -17.93 -1.51
CA SER A 67 -13.03 -19.38 -1.43
C SER A 67 -12.00 -19.81 -0.38
N ILE A 68 -11.19 -18.87 0.11
CA ILE A 68 -10.09 -19.09 1.05
C ILE A 68 -10.42 -18.51 2.42
N PHE A 69 -11.01 -17.32 2.46
CA PHE A 69 -11.31 -16.58 3.70
C PHE A 69 -12.81 -16.51 3.96
N PRO A 70 -13.28 -16.82 5.19
CA PRO A 70 -14.70 -16.75 5.53
C PRO A 70 -15.31 -15.36 5.35
N SER A 71 -14.56 -14.33 5.74
CA SER A 71 -14.95 -12.93 5.66
C SER A 71 -13.83 -12.09 5.08
N ILE A 72 -14.18 -11.15 4.20
CA ILE A 72 -13.25 -10.19 3.60
C ILE A 72 -13.88 -8.81 3.71
N TYR A 73 -13.10 -7.83 4.14
CA TYR A 73 -13.51 -6.44 4.24
C TYR A 73 -12.56 -5.58 3.42
N ALA A 74 -12.95 -5.29 2.17
CA ALA A 74 -12.33 -4.22 1.40
C ALA A 74 -12.84 -2.88 1.91
N ILE A 75 -11.98 -2.13 2.63
CA ILE A 75 -12.36 -0.90 3.37
C ILE A 75 -11.60 0.34 2.90
N GLY A 76 -10.82 0.22 1.82
CA GLY A 76 -10.02 1.30 1.26
C GLY A 76 -10.75 2.14 0.20
N PRO A 77 -10.09 3.15 -0.39
CA PRO A 77 -8.74 3.59 -0.04
C PRO A 77 -8.73 4.34 1.30
N LEU A 78 -7.94 3.86 2.26
CA LEU A 78 -7.99 4.33 3.66
C LEU A 78 -7.68 5.83 3.82
N HIS A 79 -6.83 6.40 2.98
CA HIS A 79 -6.41 7.81 3.07
C HIS A 79 -7.54 8.81 2.76
N ILE A 80 -8.60 8.39 2.04
CA ILE A 80 -9.80 9.21 1.76
C ILE A 80 -11.04 8.76 2.53
N VAL A 81 -10.93 7.79 3.44
CA VAL A 81 -12.06 7.41 4.30
C VAL A 81 -12.40 8.58 5.22
N PRO A 82 -13.66 9.06 5.25
CA PRO A 82 -14.06 10.14 6.14
C PRO A 82 -13.78 9.79 7.60
N ARG A 83 -13.00 10.62 8.29
CA ARG A 83 -12.77 10.48 9.73
C ARG A 83 -13.95 11.09 10.50
N PRO A 84 -14.42 10.46 11.61
CA PRO A 84 -15.40 11.10 12.49
C PRO A 84 -14.87 12.46 12.96
N ILE A 85 -15.68 13.52 12.86
CA ILE A 85 -15.33 14.85 13.34
C ILE A 85 -15.33 14.81 14.88
N GLY A 86 -14.14 14.59 15.47
CA GLY A 86 -13.90 14.71 16.90
C GLY A 86 -13.29 16.09 17.25
N PRO A 87 -13.29 16.50 18.53
CA PRO A 87 -12.83 17.84 18.94
C PRO A 87 -11.33 18.13 18.68
N ASP A 88 -10.55 17.13 18.28
CA ASP A 88 -9.08 17.17 18.24
C ASP A 88 -8.51 16.74 16.88
N THR A 89 -9.19 17.11 15.79
CA THR A 89 -8.69 16.88 14.42
C THR A 89 -7.71 17.97 14.02
N SER A 90 -6.58 18.06 14.72
CA SER A 90 -5.38 18.53 14.01
C SER A 90 -5.12 17.56 12.86
N HIS A 91 -4.65 18.04 11.72
CA HIS A 91 -4.23 17.20 10.60
C HIS A 91 -3.10 16.28 11.07
N ASN A 92 -3.44 15.17 11.72
CA ASN A 92 -2.54 14.06 12.01
C ASN A 92 -2.30 13.37 10.68
N SER A 93 -1.43 14.01 9.92
CA SER A 93 -0.67 13.42 8.84
C SER A 93 -0.01 12.17 9.41
N SER A 94 -0.30 11.00 8.82
CA SER A 94 0.38 9.74 9.10
C SER A 94 1.85 9.76 8.63
N SER A 95 2.40 10.94 8.30
CA SER A 95 3.78 11.10 7.91
C SER A 95 4.71 10.63 9.01
N LEU A 96 5.55 9.67 8.66
CA LEU A 96 6.66 9.24 9.48
C LEU A 96 7.78 10.30 9.56
N PHE A 97 7.72 11.36 8.73
CA PHE A 97 8.78 12.36 8.56
C PHE A 97 8.27 13.79 8.47
N GLN A 98 9.14 14.76 8.80
CA GLN A 98 8.84 16.18 8.66
C GLN A 98 8.59 16.54 7.19
N MET A 99 7.40 17.08 6.90
CA MET A 99 6.98 17.46 5.55
C MET A 99 7.56 18.82 5.15
N ASP A 100 8.12 18.90 3.94
CA ASP A 100 8.56 20.16 3.34
C ASP A 100 7.38 20.83 2.62
N GLN A 101 6.70 21.72 3.33
CA GLN A 101 5.56 22.47 2.79
C GLN A 101 5.98 23.54 1.77
N SER A 102 7.28 23.84 1.62
CA SER A 102 7.74 24.85 0.64
C SER A 102 7.46 24.43 -0.80
N CYS A 103 7.36 23.11 -1.07
CA CYS A 103 7.03 22.61 -2.40
C CYS A 103 5.61 22.98 -2.84
N MET A 104 4.68 23.22 -1.92
CA MET A 104 3.31 23.62 -2.26
C MET A 104 3.30 25.01 -2.89
N GLY A 105 4.03 25.98 -2.32
CA GLY A 105 4.16 27.32 -2.91
C GLY A 105 4.85 27.32 -4.28
N TRP A 106 5.74 26.36 -4.53
CA TRP A 106 6.30 26.15 -5.87
C TRP A 106 5.25 25.60 -6.84
N LEU A 107 4.43 24.63 -6.43
CA LEU A 107 3.35 24.07 -7.24
C LEU A 107 2.27 25.11 -7.60
N ASP A 108 1.94 26.03 -6.69
CA ASP A 108 0.99 27.14 -6.94
C ASP A 108 1.38 28.02 -8.14
N SER A 109 2.68 28.09 -8.43
CA SER A 109 3.23 28.89 -9.54
C SER A 109 3.24 28.15 -10.90
N GLN A 110 2.89 26.86 -10.92
CA GLN A 110 2.96 26.02 -12.11
C GLN A 110 1.62 25.97 -12.85
N ARG A 111 1.66 25.67 -14.15
CA ARG A 111 0.41 25.51 -14.93
C ARG A 111 -0.33 24.23 -14.51
N PRO A 112 -1.67 24.20 -14.60
CA PRO A 112 -2.43 22.98 -14.36
C PRO A 112 -1.93 21.80 -15.20
N LYS A 113 -1.87 20.61 -14.57
CA LYS A 113 -1.46 19.34 -15.17
C LYS A 113 -0.11 19.38 -15.90
N SER A 114 0.82 20.24 -15.48
CA SER A 114 2.12 20.41 -16.13
C SER A 114 3.29 19.75 -15.39
N VAL A 115 3.13 19.49 -14.10
CA VAL A 115 4.20 18.97 -13.22
C VAL A 115 4.11 17.45 -13.13
N LEU A 116 5.24 16.77 -13.31
CA LEU A 116 5.41 15.37 -12.90
C LEU A 116 5.85 15.32 -11.44
N TYR A 117 5.08 14.67 -10.58
CA TYR A 117 5.56 14.32 -9.24
C TYR A 117 6.40 13.04 -9.31
N VAL A 118 7.48 12.95 -8.55
CA VAL A 118 8.40 11.80 -8.52
C VAL A 118 8.67 11.41 -7.08
N SER A 119 8.40 10.15 -6.72
CA SER A 119 8.72 9.59 -5.40
C SER A 119 8.82 8.07 -5.46
N PHE A 120 9.93 7.53 -4.97
CA PHE A 120 10.15 6.08 -4.85
C PHE A 120 9.83 5.55 -3.45
N GLY A 121 9.04 6.29 -2.68
CA GLY A 121 8.57 5.87 -1.37
C GLY A 121 9.64 5.99 -0.27
N SER A 122 9.41 5.29 0.84
CA SER A 122 10.19 5.43 2.06
C SER A 122 11.40 4.48 2.13
N VAL A 123 11.42 3.37 1.38
CA VAL A 123 12.41 2.30 1.59
C VAL A 123 13.25 1.97 0.36
N VAL A 124 12.87 2.45 -0.83
CA VAL A 124 13.65 2.18 -2.05
C VAL A 124 14.93 3.01 -2.02
N VAL A 125 16.06 2.31 -2.12
CA VAL A 125 17.39 2.91 -2.23
C VAL A 125 17.80 2.92 -3.70
N LEU A 126 18.20 4.08 -4.20
CA LEU A 126 18.79 4.26 -5.52
C LEU A 126 20.32 4.15 -5.42
N THR A 127 20.92 3.49 -6.40
CA THR A 127 22.36 3.67 -6.67
C THR A 127 22.62 5.06 -7.24
N ASN A 128 23.86 5.54 -7.16
CA ASN A 128 24.25 6.81 -7.78
C ASN A 128 23.94 6.84 -9.29
N ASP A 129 24.25 5.75 -10.00
CA ASP A 129 23.96 5.63 -11.42
C ASP A 129 22.46 5.78 -11.71
N GLN A 130 21.60 5.08 -10.96
CA GLN A 130 20.15 5.21 -11.11
C GLN A 130 19.68 6.63 -10.82
N PHE A 131 20.16 7.24 -9.72
CA PHE A 131 19.81 8.61 -9.36
C PHE A 131 20.19 9.60 -10.48
N THR A 132 21.39 9.44 -11.04
CA THR A 132 21.91 10.25 -12.15
C THR A 132 21.11 10.04 -13.44
N GLU A 133 20.78 8.80 -13.81
CA GLU A 133 19.97 8.51 -15.00
C GLU A 133 18.55 9.09 -14.88
N PHE A 134 17.92 8.97 -13.70
CA PHE A 134 16.62 9.59 -13.44
C PHE A 134 16.69 11.11 -13.55
N TRP A 135 17.69 11.74 -12.92
CA TRP A 135 17.87 13.18 -13.00
C TRP A 135 18.00 13.66 -14.45
N HIS A 136 18.87 13.01 -15.24
CA HIS A 136 19.03 13.35 -16.65
C HIS A 136 17.74 13.15 -17.44
N GLY A 137 17.07 12.01 -17.31
CA GLY A 137 15.82 11.77 -18.03
C GLY A 137 14.71 12.77 -17.68
N LEU A 138 14.62 13.18 -16.40
CA LEU A 138 13.69 14.21 -15.96
C LEU A 138 14.03 15.58 -16.57
N VAL A 139 15.30 15.99 -16.52
CA VAL A 139 15.77 17.26 -17.08
C VAL A 139 15.56 17.31 -18.60
N ASP A 140 15.92 16.24 -19.30
CA ASP A 140 15.87 16.12 -20.75
C ASP A 140 14.44 16.02 -21.28
N SER A 141 13.48 15.56 -20.46
CA SER A 141 12.05 15.57 -20.80
C SER A 141 11.49 16.97 -21.06
N GLY A 142 12.14 18.00 -20.52
CA GLY A 142 11.69 19.38 -20.57
C GLY A 142 10.41 19.66 -19.77
N LYS A 143 9.87 18.68 -19.04
CA LYS A 143 8.69 18.85 -18.18
C LYS A 143 9.07 19.42 -16.82
N PRO A 144 8.24 20.28 -16.22
CA PRO A 144 8.36 20.60 -14.81
C PRO A 144 8.25 19.33 -13.95
N PHE A 145 9.07 19.22 -12.91
CA PHE A 145 9.02 18.06 -12.01
C PHE A 145 9.27 18.44 -10.56
N LEU A 146 8.59 17.74 -9.65
CA LEU A 146 8.84 17.77 -8.21
C LEU A 146 9.32 16.38 -7.78
N TRP A 147 10.57 16.27 -7.32
CA TRP A 147 11.14 15.01 -6.88
C TRP A 147 11.34 14.99 -5.36
N ALA A 148 10.57 14.15 -4.67
CA ALA A 148 10.79 13.84 -3.27
C ALA A 148 11.80 12.69 -3.15
N ILE A 149 13.00 12.99 -2.65
CA ILE A 149 14.05 12.00 -2.39
C ILE A 149 14.90 12.38 -1.19
N ARG A 150 15.17 11.39 -0.35
CA ARG A 150 15.98 11.58 0.85
C ARG A 150 17.45 11.24 0.58
N PRO A 151 18.41 11.99 1.16
CA PRO A 151 19.83 11.70 0.96
C PRO A 151 20.22 10.28 1.38
N ASN A 152 19.59 9.74 2.43
CA ASN A 152 19.87 8.39 2.93
C ASN A 152 19.29 7.25 2.09
N LEU A 153 18.59 7.58 1.01
CA LEU A 153 18.09 6.62 0.03
C LEU A 153 18.89 6.68 -1.28
N ILE A 154 20.06 7.32 -1.27
CA ILE A 154 21.01 7.35 -2.38
C ILE A 154 22.30 6.69 -1.87
N ALA A 155 22.57 5.48 -2.34
CA ALA A 155 23.76 4.73 -1.99
C ALA A 155 24.97 5.21 -2.80
N ASP A 156 26.08 5.49 -2.10
CA ASP A 156 27.41 5.55 -2.69
C ASP A 156 28.04 4.13 -2.84
N ASP A 157 29.23 4.07 -3.43
CA ASP A 157 29.99 2.83 -3.64
C ASP A 157 30.33 2.08 -2.33
N ASN A 158 30.21 2.74 -1.16
CA ASN A 158 30.45 2.18 0.17
C ASN A 158 29.14 1.93 0.94
N ASN A 159 27.97 1.95 0.27
CA ASN A 159 26.64 1.83 0.86
C ASN A 159 26.28 2.92 1.90
N GLY A 160 26.99 4.05 1.89
CA GLY A 160 26.70 5.25 2.66
C GLY A 160 25.76 6.22 1.92
N PRO A 161 25.16 7.19 2.62
CA PRO A 161 24.33 8.23 2.01
C PRO A 161 25.19 9.18 1.15
N ASN A 162 24.93 9.25 -0.15
CA ASN A 162 25.66 10.16 -1.05
C ASN A 162 25.06 11.57 -1.07
N ILE A 163 25.37 12.34 -0.02
CA ILE A 163 24.87 13.72 0.14
C ILE A 163 25.45 14.66 -0.92
N THR A 164 26.73 14.47 -1.29
CA THR A 164 27.44 15.34 -2.23
C THR A 164 26.79 15.34 -3.62
N THR A 165 26.48 14.17 -4.18
CA THR A 165 25.83 14.08 -5.50
C THR A 165 24.42 14.69 -5.47
N LEU A 166 23.67 14.54 -4.37
CA LEU A 166 22.35 15.16 -4.25
C LEU A 166 22.42 16.69 -4.27
N ASP A 167 23.37 17.29 -3.56
CA ASP A 167 23.53 18.75 -3.51
C ASP A 167 24.02 19.31 -4.86
N GLU A 168 24.92 18.60 -5.54
CA GLU A 168 25.36 18.94 -6.90
C GLU A 168 24.22 18.92 -7.91
N LEU A 169 23.42 17.85 -7.93
CA LEU A 169 22.28 17.75 -8.85
C LEU A 169 21.16 18.73 -8.49
N LYS A 170 20.94 19.00 -7.20
CA LYS A 170 20.04 20.08 -6.76
C LYS A 170 20.47 21.43 -7.29
N ALA A 171 21.77 21.76 -7.18
CA ALA A 171 22.30 23.02 -7.71
C ALA A 171 22.24 23.11 -9.25
N ALA A 172 22.41 21.97 -9.94
CA ALA A 172 22.29 21.89 -11.39
C ALA A 172 20.83 21.81 -11.90
N THR A 173 19.86 21.58 -11.00
CA THR A 173 18.46 21.40 -11.38
C THR A 173 17.91 22.70 -11.97
N PRO A 174 17.32 22.67 -13.18
CA PRO A 174 16.78 23.88 -13.80
C PRO A 174 15.62 24.44 -12.98
N VAL A 175 15.29 25.72 -13.15
CA VAL A 175 14.18 26.41 -12.43
C VAL A 175 12.82 25.69 -12.53
N ARG A 176 12.63 24.87 -13.58
CA ARG A 176 11.44 24.03 -13.79
C ARG A 176 11.40 22.75 -12.93
N GLY A 177 12.49 22.39 -12.26
CA GLY A 177 12.57 21.23 -11.37
C GLY A 177 12.72 21.67 -9.92
N LEU A 178 12.12 20.92 -9.00
CA LEU A 178 12.31 21.09 -7.56
C LEU A 178 12.61 19.72 -6.92
N ILE A 179 13.64 19.64 -6.08
CA ILE A 179 13.99 18.42 -5.34
C ILE A 179 13.89 18.71 -3.85
N VAL A 180 13.05 17.95 -3.15
CA VAL A 180 12.81 18.08 -1.71
C VAL A 180 13.09 16.77 -0.99
N GLY A 181 13.37 16.83 0.32
CA GLY A 181 13.63 15.64 1.11
C GLY A 181 12.38 14.78 1.32
N TRP A 182 11.25 15.41 1.64
CA TRP A 182 9.98 14.74 1.90
C TRP A 182 8.83 15.69 1.56
N ALA A 183 7.90 15.26 0.72
CA ALA A 183 6.76 16.07 0.28
C ALA A 183 5.47 15.63 1.00
N PRO A 184 4.49 16.54 1.20
CA PRO A 184 3.13 16.16 1.59
C PRO A 184 2.43 15.47 0.42
N GLN A 185 2.73 14.19 0.19
CA GLN A 185 2.37 13.46 -1.02
C GLN A 185 0.86 13.49 -1.36
N GLU A 186 -0.01 13.34 -0.37
CA GLU A 186 -1.46 13.45 -0.56
C GLU A 186 -1.85 14.83 -1.11
N ASP A 187 -1.33 15.91 -0.52
CA ASP A 187 -1.59 17.28 -0.96
C ASP A 187 -0.98 17.57 -2.34
N VAL A 188 0.23 17.06 -2.60
CA VAL A 188 0.91 17.18 -3.90
C VAL A 188 0.11 16.47 -4.99
N LEU A 189 -0.33 15.23 -4.75
CA LEU A 189 -1.13 14.47 -5.73
C LEU A 189 -2.50 15.10 -5.96
N ALA A 190 -3.10 15.70 -4.92
CA ALA A 190 -4.35 16.45 -5.04
C ALA A 190 -4.20 17.79 -5.79
N HIS A 191 -2.98 18.32 -5.90
CA HIS A 191 -2.74 19.63 -6.49
C HIS A 191 -3.03 19.68 -8.01
N ASP A 192 -3.63 20.77 -8.47
CA ASP A 192 -4.04 20.94 -9.88
C ASP A 192 -2.87 20.99 -10.86
N ALA A 193 -1.73 21.54 -10.42
CA ALA A 193 -0.50 21.58 -11.22
C ALA A 193 0.06 20.20 -11.55
N VAL A 194 -0.19 19.18 -10.72
CA VAL A 194 0.34 17.83 -10.94
C VAL A 194 -0.45 17.13 -12.04
N GLY A 195 0.25 16.72 -13.09
CA GLY A 195 -0.30 16.03 -14.26
C GLY A 195 -0.05 14.53 -14.28
N GLY A 196 0.90 14.04 -13.48
CA GLY A 196 1.21 12.62 -13.39
C GLY A 196 2.20 12.30 -12.28
N PHE A 197 2.40 11.00 -12.03
CA PHE A 197 3.25 10.51 -10.94
C PHE A 197 4.22 9.43 -11.41
N LEU A 198 5.53 9.63 -11.24
CA LEU A 198 6.53 8.59 -11.37
C LEU A 198 6.79 7.96 -10.00
N THR A 199 6.48 6.67 -9.88
CA THR A 199 6.44 5.98 -8.59
C THR A 199 7.03 4.57 -8.64
N HIS A 200 7.58 4.14 -7.51
CA HIS A 200 7.94 2.74 -7.26
C HIS A 200 6.74 1.78 -7.24
N SER A 201 5.51 2.28 -7.26
CA SER A 201 4.27 1.46 -7.25
C SER A 201 4.06 0.66 -5.97
N GLY A 202 4.50 1.19 -4.82
CA GLY A 202 4.02 0.72 -3.53
C GLY A 202 2.49 0.90 -3.43
N TRP A 203 1.83 0.05 -2.64
CA TRP A 203 0.37 -0.03 -2.64
C TRP A 203 -0.31 1.28 -2.19
N ASN A 204 0.20 1.92 -1.14
CA ASN A 204 -0.31 3.20 -0.65
C ASN A 204 -0.21 4.31 -1.72
N SER A 205 0.99 4.50 -2.29
CA SER A 205 1.22 5.46 -3.37
C SER A 205 0.36 5.19 -4.60
N THR A 206 0.10 3.92 -4.92
CA THR A 206 -0.77 3.53 -6.04
C THR A 206 -2.21 4.00 -5.80
N LEU A 207 -2.75 3.72 -4.61
CA LEU A 207 -4.10 4.11 -4.23
C LEU A 207 -4.27 5.63 -4.11
N GLU A 208 -3.30 6.34 -3.54
CA GLU A 208 -3.29 7.80 -3.46
C GLU A 208 -3.35 8.44 -4.84
N CYS A 209 -2.54 7.94 -5.77
CA CYS A 209 -2.52 8.45 -7.15
C CYS A 209 -3.83 8.16 -7.90
N MET A 210 -4.39 6.96 -7.72
CA MET A 210 -5.69 6.59 -8.29
C MET A 210 -6.82 7.47 -7.74
N ALA A 211 -6.89 7.66 -6.42
CA ALA A 211 -7.90 8.50 -5.80
C ALA A 211 -7.80 9.97 -6.25
N ALA A 212 -6.58 10.47 -6.44
CA ALA A 212 -6.29 11.80 -6.98
C ALA A 212 -6.58 11.94 -8.49
N GLY A 213 -6.86 10.83 -9.19
CA GLY A 213 -7.13 10.83 -10.62
C GLY A 213 -5.94 11.28 -11.46
N LYS A 214 -4.73 10.88 -11.04
CA LYS A 214 -3.50 11.16 -11.79
C LYS A 214 -2.99 9.89 -12.46
N PRO A 215 -2.54 9.96 -13.73
CA PRO A 215 -1.89 8.84 -14.38
C PRO A 215 -0.47 8.65 -13.82
N MET A 216 0.05 7.43 -13.89
CA MET A 216 1.37 7.12 -13.30
C MET A 216 2.34 6.38 -14.21
N ILE A 217 3.64 6.56 -13.98
CA ILE A 217 4.71 5.71 -14.49
C ILE A 217 5.22 4.88 -13.33
N CYS A 218 5.28 3.57 -13.52
CA CYS A 218 5.65 2.61 -12.51
C CYS A 218 7.09 2.12 -12.73
N TRP A 219 7.94 2.25 -11.71
CA TRP A 219 9.29 1.68 -11.65
C TRP A 219 9.44 0.73 -10.46
N PRO A 220 8.91 -0.50 -10.55
CA PRO A 220 8.84 -1.42 -9.41
C PRO A 220 10.19 -2.07 -9.07
N MET A 221 10.55 -2.06 -7.78
CA MET A 221 11.84 -2.54 -7.30
C MET A 221 11.72 -3.77 -6.41
N ILE A 222 10.82 -3.76 -5.44
CA ILE A 222 10.76 -4.76 -4.37
C ILE A 222 9.32 -5.21 -4.09
N THR A 223 9.18 -6.23 -3.26
CA THR A 223 7.91 -6.66 -2.65
C THR A 223 6.85 -7.04 -3.69
N ASP A 224 5.67 -6.44 -3.57
CA ASP A 224 4.48 -6.49 -4.41
C ASP A 224 4.51 -5.49 -5.58
N GLN A 225 5.52 -4.61 -5.66
CA GLN A 225 5.52 -3.50 -6.62
C GLN A 225 5.43 -3.97 -8.08
N GLN A 226 6.05 -5.11 -8.43
CA GLN A 226 5.95 -5.66 -9.78
C GLN A 226 4.52 -6.09 -10.13
N VAL A 227 3.78 -6.62 -9.16
CA VAL A 227 2.37 -6.98 -9.31
C VAL A 227 1.55 -5.71 -9.49
N ASN A 228 1.74 -4.73 -8.62
CA ASN A 228 1.03 -3.45 -8.66
C ASN A 228 1.24 -2.73 -10.00
N SER A 229 2.49 -2.63 -10.44
CA SER A 229 2.88 -2.03 -11.73
C SER A 229 2.23 -2.74 -12.92
N ARG A 230 2.18 -4.07 -12.89
CA ARG A 230 1.51 -4.86 -13.93
C ARG A 230 0.00 -4.63 -13.94
N CYS A 231 -0.65 -4.59 -12.78
CA CYS A 231 -2.07 -4.28 -12.67
C CYS A 231 -2.37 -2.86 -13.17
N VAL A 232 -1.59 -1.86 -12.75
CA VAL A 232 -1.70 -0.46 -13.21
C VAL A 232 -1.71 -0.34 -14.73
N SER A 233 -0.79 -1.05 -15.39
CA SER A 233 -0.61 -0.95 -16.85
C SER A 233 -1.52 -1.88 -17.66
N HIS A 234 -1.87 -3.06 -17.16
CA HIS A 234 -2.56 -4.10 -17.94
C HIS A 234 -3.98 -4.40 -17.50
N MET A 235 -4.30 -4.23 -16.21
CA MET A 235 -5.63 -4.46 -15.67
C MET A 235 -6.43 -3.15 -15.60
N TRP A 236 -5.90 -2.16 -14.88
CA TRP A 236 -6.60 -0.92 -14.58
C TRP A 236 -6.41 0.15 -15.65
N LYS A 237 -5.34 0.04 -16.44
CA LYS A 237 -5.01 0.98 -17.53
C LYS A 237 -4.85 2.43 -17.05
N VAL A 238 -4.30 2.65 -15.86
CA VAL A 238 -4.08 3.99 -15.26
C VAL A 238 -2.63 4.44 -15.29
N GLY A 239 -1.75 3.67 -15.92
CA GLY A 239 -0.33 3.99 -15.94
C GLY A 239 0.50 3.15 -16.88
N LEU A 240 1.80 3.44 -16.87
CA LEU A 240 2.81 2.82 -17.72
C LEU A 240 3.78 1.99 -16.87
N ASP A 241 4.12 0.80 -17.32
CA ASP A 241 5.09 -0.09 -16.66
C ASP A 241 6.47 0.11 -17.29
N MET A 242 7.37 0.80 -16.56
CA MET A 242 8.78 0.98 -16.93
C MET A 242 9.64 -0.23 -16.52
N LYS A 243 9.08 -1.14 -15.71
CA LYS A 243 9.74 -2.36 -15.22
C LYS A 243 11.00 -2.02 -14.43
N ASP A 244 12.09 -2.72 -14.75
CA ASP A 244 13.43 -2.59 -14.19
C ASP A 244 14.34 -1.68 -15.04
N VAL A 245 13.80 -0.94 -16.01
CA VAL A 245 14.59 -0.04 -16.88
C VAL A 245 14.70 1.34 -16.24
N CYS A 246 15.92 1.86 -16.11
CA CYS A 246 16.16 3.21 -15.56
C CYS A 246 17.03 4.09 -16.46
N GLU A 247 17.26 3.70 -17.71
CA GLU A 247 18.05 4.49 -18.68
C GLU A 247 17.42 5.88 -18.90
N ARG A 248 18.23 6.95 -18.90
CA ARG A 248 17.75 8.33 -19.04
C ARG A 248 16.86 8.56 -20.25
N SER A 249 17.16 7.91 -21.38
CA SER A 249 16.36 8.00 -22.61
C SER A 249 14.98 7.34 -22.46
N MET A 250 14.89 6.27 -21.67
CA MET A 250 13.61 5.65 -21.35
C MET A 250 12.80 6.53 -20.41
N VAL A 251 13.43 7.06 -19.36
CA VAL A 251 12.80 7.99 -18.41
C VAL A 251 12.27 9.21 -19.15
N GLU A 252 13.11 9.86 -19.97
CA GLU A 252 12.72 11.01 -20.79
C GLU A 252 11.48 10.69 -21.63
N LYS A 253 11.55 9.60 -22.40
CA LYS A 253 10.48 9.19 -23.30
C LYS A 253 9.18 8.94 -22.54
N MET A 254 9.21 8.18 -21.46
CA MET A 254 8.01 7.85 -20.70
C MET A 254 7.39 9.07 -20.03
N VAL A 255 8.21 10.00 -19.53
CA VAL A 255 7.74 11.26 -18.97
C VAL A 255 7.05 12.11 -20.05
N ARG A 256 7.66 12.25 -21.23
CA ARG A 256 7.03 12.93 -22.37
C ARG A 256 5.72 12.24 -22.78
N ASP A 257 5.74 10.93 -22.97
CA ASP A 257 4.59 10.12 -23.37
C ASP A 257 3.41 10.20 -22.39
N LEU A 258 3.68 10.35 -21.08
CA LEU A 258 2.64 10.52 -20.07
C LEU A 258 2.07 11.95 -20.09
N MET A 259 2.96 12.95 -20.18
CA MET A 259 2.63 14.36 -19.95
C MET A 259 2.20 15.14 -21.20
N GLU A 260 2.48 14.64 -22.42
CA GLU A 260 2.18 15.33 -23.70
C GLU A 260 0.84 14.92 -24.33
N GLY A 261 0.08 14.03 -23.70
CA GLY A 261 -1.23 13.58 -24.16
C GLY A 261 -1.18 12.44 -25.18
N GLY A 262 -2.34 12.07 -25.75
CA GLY A 262 -2.45 10.99 -26.75
C GLY A 262 -2.78 9.60 -26.18
N ARG A 263 -3.14 9.50 -24.90
CA ARG A 263 -3.55 8.26 -24.24
C ARG A 263 -4.97 8.36 -23.68
N GLU A 264 -5.95 8.55 -24.56
CA GLU A 264 -7.37 8.74 -24.17
C GLU A 264 -7.91 7.61 -23.29
N GLU A 265 -7.57 6.36 -23.61
CA GLU A 265 -7.97 5.20 -22.79
C GLU A 265 -7.40 5.30 -21.38
N LEU A 266 -6.12 5.67 -21.26
CA LEU A 266 -5.45 5.78 -19.96
C LEU A 266 -6.08 6.88 -19.10
N LEU A 267 -6.33 8.05 -19.68
CA LEU A 267 -6.96 9.17 -18.99
C LEU A 267 -8.40 8.82 -18.57
N ARG A 268 -9.18 8.19 -19.46
CA ARG A 268 -10.54 7.75 -19.16
C ARG A 268 -10.58 6.74 -18.01
N SER A 269 -9.71 5.74 -18.03
CA SER A 269 -9.59 4.77 -16.95
C SER A 269 -9.14 5.43 -15.64
N THR A 270 -8.24 6.40 -15.71
CA THR A 270 -7.75 7.14 -14.54
C THR A 270 -8.89 7.93 -13.89
N GLU A 271 -9.68 8.65 -14.69
CA GLU A 271 -10.85 9.41 -14.20
C GLU A 271 -11.93 8.49 -13.61
N GLU A 272 -12.21 7.37 -14.27
CA GLU A 272 -13.20 6.39 -13.82
C GLU A 272 -12.81 5.73 -12.50
N ILE A 273 -11.56 5.25 -12.38
CA ILE A 273 -11.08 4.64 -11.15
C ILE A 273 -11.06 5.67 -10.01
N ALA A 274 -10.68 6.92 -10.27
CA ALA A 274 -10.73 7.97 -9.26
C ALA A 274 -12.16 8.23 -8.76
N ARG A 275 -13.14 8.20 -9.69
CA ARG A 275 -14.56 8.33 -9.35
C ARG A 275 -15.03 7.16 -8.47
N LEU A 276 -14.73 5.91 -8.87
CA LEU A 276 -15.09 4.71 -8.13
C LEU A 276 -14.44 4.67 -6.73
N ALA A 277 -13.16 5.05 -6.63
CA ALA A 277 -12.46 5.17 -5.36
C ALA A 277 -13.18 6.13 -4.40
N ARG A 278 -13.56 7.32 -4.86
CA ARG A 278 -14.31 8.29 -4.05
C ARG A 278 -15.72 7.81 -3.70
N GLU A 279 -16.40 7.12 -4.61
CA GLU A 279 -17.74 6.58 -4.34
C GLU A 279 -17.72 5.44 -3.33
N SER A 280 -16.69 4.59 -3.36
CA SER A 280 -16.56 3.44 -2.45
C SER A 280 -16.57 3.83 -0.97
N VAL A 281 -15.95 4.96 -0.62
CA VAL A 281 -15.80 5.45 0.76
C VAL A 281 -16.92 6.39 1.22
N ARG A 282 -17.76 6.88 0.29
CA ARG A 282 -18.92 7.72 0.63
C ARG A 282 -19.99 6.92 1.36
N GLU A 283 -20.88 7.61 2.06
CA GLU A 283 -22.03 6.99 2.70
C GLU A 283 -22.81 6.11 1.69
N GLY A 284 -22.99 4.85 2.06
CA GLY A 284 -23.63 3.85 1.21
C GLY A 284 -22.72 3.21 0.16
N GLY A 285 -21.46 3.61 0.02
CA GLY A 285 -20.45 2.98 -0.86
C GLY A 285 -19.99 1.60 -0.39
N SER A 286 -19.28 0.85 -1.25
CA SER A 286 -18.80 -0.51 -0.97
C SER A 286 -17.92 -0.58 0.29
N SER A 287 -16.84 0.21 0.33
CA SER A 287 -15.91 0.29 1.46
C SER A 287 -16.56 0.84 2.72
N HIS A 288 -17.46 1.83 2.60
CA HIS A 288 -18.23 2.34 3.73
C HIS A 288 -19.09 1.24 4.38
N ARG A 289 -19.81 0.45 3.56
CA ARG A 289 -20.63 -0.67 4.06
C ARG A 289 -19.76 -1.76 4.67
N ASN A 290 -18.64 -2.10 4.05
CA ASN A 290 -17.70 -3.11 4.55
C ASN A 290 -17.07 -2.68 5.88
N LEU A 291 -16.73 -1.41 6.05
CA LEU A 291 -16.25 -0.86 7.32
C LEU A 291 -17.33 -0.92 8.41
N GLY A 292 -18.58 -0.53 8.08
CA GLY A 292 -19.71 -0.66 9.00
C GLY A 292 -19.92 -2.10 9.46
N LYS A 293 -19.89 -3.05 8.51
CA LYS A 293 -20.00 -4.48 8.79
C LYS A 293 -18.84 -4.98 9.65
N LEU A 294 -17.60 -4.59 9.36
CA LEU A 294 -16.44 -4.93 10.17
C LEU A 294 -16.61 -4.45 11.62
N ILE A 295 -17.05 -3.20 11.82
CA ILE A 295 -17.29 -2.65 13.17
C ILE A 295 -18.37 -3.44 13.91
N GLU A 296 -19.46 -3.82 13.22
CA GLU A 296 -20.53 -4.63 13.79
C GLU A 296 -20.02 -6.02 14.19
N ASP A 297 -19.30 -6.70 13.29
CA ASP A 297 -18.75 -8.04 13.52
C ASP A 297 -17.73 -8.03 14.68
N ILE A 298 -16.91 -6.97 14.82
CA ILE A 298 -16.01 -6.79 15.98
C ILE A 298 -16.80 -6.61 17.28
N LYS A 299 -17.84 -5.76 17.29
CA LYS A 299 -18.69 -5.55 18.48
C LYS A 299 -19.38 -6.83 18.93
N ILE A 300 -19.86 -7.64 17.97
CA ILE A 300 -20.47 -8.94 18.26
C ILE A 300 -19.43 -9.88 18.87
N ALA A 301 -18.22 -9.95 18.31
CA ALA A 301 -17.14 -10.77 18.84
C ALA A 301 -16.74 -10.36 20.27
N GLU A 302 -16.68 -9.05 20.54
CA GLU A 302 -16.41 -8.51 21.88
C GLU A 302 -17.54 -8.87 22.86
N PHE A 303 -18.80 -8.68 22.48
CA PHE A 303 -19.96 -9.04 23.30
C PHE A 303 -19.97 -10.53 23.65
N ILE A 304 -19.67 -11.40 22.68
CA ILE A 304 -19.58 -12.85 22.90
C ILE A 304 -18.42 -13.19 23.83
N SER A 305 -17.27 -12.53 23.67
CA SER A 305 -16.08 -12.76 24.50
C SER A 305 -16.26 -12.27 25.93
N ASN A 306 -17.01 -11.19 26.12
CA ASN A 306 -17.33 -10.59 27.42
C ASN A 306 -18.59 -11.19 28.07
N TYR A 307 -19.28 -12.10 27.40
CA TYR A 307 -20.42 -12.80 27.99
C TYR A 307 -19.92 -13.68 29.16
N PRO A 308 -20.45 -13.51 30.37
CA PRO A 308 -19.92 -14.22 31.53
C PRO A 308 -20.10 -15.72 31.35
N THR A 309 -18.99 -16.45 31.30
CA THR A 309 -18.88 -17.92 31.39
C THR A 309 -19.33 -18.46 32.76
N ARG A 310 -20.22 -17.76 33.48
CA ARG A 310 -20.55 -18.01 34.87
C ARG A 310 -21.87 -18.74 35.12
N GLU A 311 -22.65 -19.04 34.09
CA GLU A 311 -23.65 -20.10 34.19
C GLU A 311 -23.13 -21.36 33.50
N ARG A 312 -22.51 -22.19 34.34
CA ARG A 312 -22.47 -23.63 34.24
C ARG A 312 -23.64 -24.12 33.38
N TRP A 313 -23.34 -24.56 32.17
CA TRP A 313 -24.28 -25.24 31.29
C TRP A 313 -24.83 -26.43 32.08
N ASP A 314 -26.04 -26.28 32.63
CA ASP A 314 -26.77 -27.38 33.24
C ASP A 314 -27.33 -28.19 32.08
N ASP A 315 -26.79 -29.40 31.88
CA ASP A 315 -27.04 -30.34 30.78
C ASP A 315 -28.53 -30.73 30.59
N ARG A 316 -29.44 -30.15 31.37
CA ARG A 316 -30.89 -30.43 31.32
C ARG A 316 -31.69 -29.53 30.39
N ARG A 317 -31.13 -28.43 29.85
CA ARG A 317 -31.87 -27.53 28.92
C ARG A 317 -31.46 -27.61 27.44
N LEU A 318 -30.43 -28.37 27.08
CA LEU A 318 -29.98 -28.52 25.69
C LEU A 318 -30.74 -29.57 24.86
N ALA A 319 -31.69 -30.30 25.45
CA ALA A 319 -32.52 -31.26 24.73
C ALA A 319 -33.59 -30.61 23.81
N ALA A 320 -33.78 -29.28 23.89
CA ALA A 320 -34.85 -28.57 23.18
C ALA A 320 -34.43 -27.83 21.91
N LEU A 321 -33.13 -27.73 21.59
CA LEU A 321 -32.67 -27.09 20.36
C LEU A 321 -31.93 -28.12 19.50
N GLY A 322 -32.61 -28.56 18.45
CA GLY A 322 -32.16 -29.59 17.51
C GLY A 322 -30.71 -29.36 17.04
N GLY A 323 -29.94 -30.45 17.04
CA GLY A 323 -28.48 -30.49 16.89
C GLY A 323 -27.87 -29.95 15.59
N ALA A 324 -28.61 -29.20 14.77
CA ALA A 324 -28.07 -28.44 13.64
C ALA A 324 -27.57 -27.05 14.07
N ALA A 325 -28.30 -26.34 14.93
CA ALA A 325 -27.92 -25.00 15.41
C ALA A 325 -26.70 -25.05 16.34
N LEU A 326 -26.60 -26.09 17.18
CA LEU A 326 -25.50 -26.27 18.13
C LEU A 326 -24.17 -26.61 17.47
N ARG A 327 -24.19 -27.27 16.30
CA ARG A 327 -22.97 -27.55 15.52
C ARG A 327 -22.47 -26.31 14.77
N GLY A 328 -23.37 -25.43 14.33
CA GLY A 328 -23.01 -24.12 13.78
C GLY A 328 -22.36 -23.21 14.83
N LEU A 329 -22.96 -23.13 16.03
CA LEU A 329 -22.45 -22.26 17.11
C LEU A 329 -21.12 -22.75 17.71
N LYS A 330 -20.96 -24.06 17.91
CA LYS A 330 -19.73 -24.62 18.52
C LYS A 330 -18.53 -24.56 17.57
N MET A 331 -18.77 -24.62 16.26
CA MET A 331 -17.73 -24.40 15.24
C MET A 331 -17.33 -22.92 15.16
N PHE A 332 -18.27 -22.00 15.40
CA PHE A 332 -18.02 -20.55 15.39
C PHE A 332 -17.26 -20.05 16.64
N MET A 333 -17.52 -20.63 17.83
CA MET A 333 -16.84 -20.24 19.08
C MET A 333 -15.38 -20.72 19.20
N THR A 334 -14.86 -21.46 18.21
CA THR A 334 -13.43 -21.83 18.15
C THR A 334 -12.61 -20.82 17.31
N TYR A 335 -13.26 -19.89 16.61
CA TYR A 335 -12.60 -18.83 15.83
C TYR A 335 -12.19 -17.65 16.73
N VAL A 336 -11.07 -17.81 17.43
CA VAL A 336 -10.34 -16.68 18.00
C VAL A 336 -9.83 -15.83 16.83
N ALA A 337 -10.33 -14.59 16.72
CA ALA A 337 -10.06 -13.69 15.61
C ALA A 337 -8.58 -13.33 15.49
N VAL A 338 -7.88 -13.95 14.54
CA VAL A 338 -6.66 -13.39 13.95
C VAL A 338 -7.11 -12.54 12.77
N VAL A 339 -7.01 -11.23 12.92
CA VAL A 339 -7.29 -10.26 11.85
C VAL A 339 -5.96 -9.98 11.15
N ALA A 340 -5.82 -10.37 9.89
CA ALA A 340 -4.66 -10.00 9.09
C ALA A 340 -4.90 -8.60 8.47
N ILE A 341 -4.10 -7.61 8.89
CA ILE A 341 -3.98 -6.32 8.21
C ILE A 341 -2.76 -6.41 7.30
N MET A 342 -2.95 -6.38 5.99
CA MET A 342 -1.84 -6.28 5.04
C MET A 342 -1.44 -4.81 4.88
N ALA A 343 -0.53 -4.34 5.71
CA ALA A 343 0.26 -3.12 5.44
C ALA A 343 1.63 -3.57 4.94
N THR A 344 1.84 -3.51 3.63
CA THR A 344 2.96 -4.15 2.91
C THR A 344 4.34 -3.54 3.20
N ASP A 345 4.42 -2.39 3.87
CA ASP A 345 5.68 -1.63 3.97
C ASP A 345 6.57 -1.97 5.20
N PHE A 346 6.02 -2.53 6.30
CA PHE A 346 6.78 -2.61 7.57
C PHE A 346 7.47 -3.96 7.86
N VAL A 347 7.08 -5.05 7.20
CA VAL A 347 7.66 -6.39 7.46
C VAL A 347 9.14 -6.46 7.03
N PHE A 348 9.58 -5.58 6.12
CA PHE A 348 10.94 -5.59 5.58
C PHE A 348 12.02 -5.05 6.54
N LEU A 349 11.68 -4.15 7.47
CA LEU A 349 12.68 -3.55 8.35
C LEU A 349 13.18 -4.52 9.43
N LEU A 350 12.32 -5.45 9.88
CA LEU A 350 12.65 -6.43 10.91
C LEU A 350 13.54 -7.57 10.39
N ALA A 351 13.52 -7.85 9.08
CA ALA A 351 14.37 -8.89 8.47
C ALA A 351 15.77 -8.37 8.09
N ALA A 352 15.92 -7.07 7.83
CA ALA A 352 17.20 -6.44 7.48
C ALA A 352 18.09 -6.15 8.72
N ALA A 353 17.49 -5.99 9.90
CA ALA A 353 18.21 -5.90 11.18
C ALA A 353 18.63 -7.30 11.68
N GLY A 354 19.47 -7.99 10.92
CA GLY A 354 20.04 -9.27 11.32
C GLY A 354 20.93 -9.12 12.57
N GLY A 355 20.72 -10.00 13.55
CA GLY A 355 21.73 -10.32 14.57
C GLY A 355 21.34 -10.02 16.02
N HIS A 356 21.03 -11.09 16.76
CA HIS A 356 21.11 -11.21 18.22
C HIS A 356 20.13 -10.49 19.16
N ALA A 357 19.32 -9.50 18.74
CA ALA A 357 18.33 -8.88 19.64
C ALA A 357 16.91 -9.49 19.57
N ALA A 358 16.60 -10.29 18.55
CA ALA A 358 15.26 -10.87 18.35
C ALA A 358 14.92 -12.05 19.30
N GLY A 359 15.92 -12.59 20.00
CA GLY A 359 15.78 -13.83 20.78
C GLY A 359 15.06 -13.69 22.14
N SER A 360 14.81 -12.48 22.64
CA SER A 360 14.28 -12.30 24.01
C SER A 360 12.94 -11.56 24.11
N PHE A 361 12.28 -11.22 22.99
CA PHE A 361 10.96 -10.57 23.03
C PHE A 361 9.81 -11.49 22.57
N VAL A 362 10.11 -12.63 21.94
CA VAL A 362 9.12 -13.58 21.40
C VAL A 362 8.65 -14.61 22.45
N ALA A 363 9.25 -14.64 23.65
CA ALA A 363 8.93 -15.63 24.68
C ALA A 363 7.87 -15.19 25.71
N GLY A 364 7.22 -14.03 25.54
CA GLY A 364 6.34 -13.43 26.57
C GLY A 364 4.85 -13.34 26.29
N LEU A 365 4.35 -13.73 25.10
CA LEU A 365 2.95 -13.50 24.70
C LEU A 365 2.15 -14.81 24.54
N TYR A 366 2.35 -15.75 25.46
CA TYR A 366 1.37 -16.81 25.73
C TYR A 366 0.52 -16.40 26.92
N GLU A 367 -0.56 -15.67 26.66
CA GLU A 367 -1.85 -15.81 27.34
C GLU A 367 -2.84 -14.83 26.72
N TYR A 368 -3.90 -15.39 26.13
CA TYR A 368 -5.16 -14.76 25.70
C TYR A 368 -5.19 -13.23 25.66
N HIS A 369 -5.11 -12.60 24.48
CA HIS A 369 -5.87 -11.38 24.16
C HIS A 369 -5.80 -11.10 22.64
N ILE A 370 -6.88 -10.51 22.13
CA ILE A 370 -7.06 -10.12 20.72
C ILE A 370 -5.99 -9.09 20.36
N GLU A 371 -5.04 -9.44 19.51
CA GLU A 371 -4.00 -8.52 19.01
C GLU A 371 -4.44 -7.88 17.69
N LEU A 372 -5.00 -6.67 17.79
CA LEU A 372 -5.04 -5.70 16.69
C LEU A 372 -3.68 -4.99 16.63
N ALA A 373 -2.77 -5.47 15.79
CA ALA A 373 -1.49 -4.80 15.54
C ALA A 373 -1.67 -3.64 14.54
N VAL A 374 -1.99 -2.45 15.06
CA VAL A 374 -1.79 -1.18 14.34
C VAL A 374 -0.53 -0.53 14.91
N GLY A 375 0.61 -0.77 14.26
CA GLY A 375 1.89 -0.23 14.68
C GLY A 375 2.16 1.16 14.09
N SER A 376 1.78 2.21 14.80
CA SER A 376 2.42 3.53 14.67
C SER A 376 3.19 3.81 15.96
N MET A 377 4.52 3.67 15.94
CA MET A 377 5.34 4.12 17.07
C MET A 377 5.71 5.59 16.91
N GLY A 378 5.03 6.44 17.69
CA GLY A 378 5.52 7.72 18.16
C GLY A 378 5.50 7.69 19.69
N TYR A 379 6.69 7.69 20.30
CA TYR A 379 6.86 7.79 21.75
C TYR A 379 6.25 9.11 22.27
N ASN A 380 5.19 9.04 23.07
CA ASN A 380 5.12 9.67 24.40
C ASN A 380 3.84 9.23 25.12
N GLY A 381 4.01 8.86 26.38
CA GLY A 381 2.98 8.22 27.20
C GLY A 381 1.72 9.06 27.37
N GLY A 382 0.59 8.42 27.11
CA GLY A 382 -0.74 8.91 27.43
C GLY A 382 -1.73 7.76 27.26
N TYR A 383 -2.12 7.15 28.37
CA TYR A 383 -3.15 6.12 28.39
C TYR A 383 -4.47 6.70 27.85
N PHE A 384 -5.02 6.12 26.80
CA PHE A 384 -6.45 6.23 26.49
C PHE A 384 -7.12 4.88 26.77
N ARG A 385 -7.94 4.85 27.82
CA ARG A 385 -9.01 3.87 27.99
C ARG A 385 -10.07 4.15 26.93
N LEU A 386 -10.54 3.10 26.26
CA LEU A 386 -11.83 3.12 25.57
C LEU A 386 -12.97 3.22 26.61
#